data_AF-J0WKZ9-F1
#
_entry.id   AF-J0WKZ9-F1
#
_cell.length_a   1.000
_cell.length_b   1.000
_cell.length_c   1.000
_cell.angle_alpha   90.00
_cell.angle_beta   90.00
_cell.angle_gamma   90.00
#
_symmetry.space_group_name_H-M   'P 1'
#
loop_
_entity.id
_entity.type
_entity.pdbx_description
1 polymer ?
#
loop_
_entity_poly.entity_id
_entity_poly.type
_entity_poly.pdbx_seq_one_letter_code
_entity_poly.pdbx_strand_id
1 'polypeptide(L)'
;MAFTVSGVRTSDRLTPTGRFIAPTVPMKGRRRIHDDSKARKRAYYQRNAEKERERAKARQSSRNARRAKREAEAASAAASRSLLSRHLPCTSLVLGPTLRITRTALGKLFAALTEDLARWRSLDSDKEELEAVVSFLLDHCHAPVAHAVPVISQSRDIVSAVKIVASSAAALAWDAEPDRALMEGSLWSLLDELAESSSRLLVCLDEIIVLYNADPSQLQCRVAEQTLGMFTLF
;
A
#
# COMPACT_ATOMS: atom_id res chain seq x y z
N MET A 1 -9.03 26.98 48.00
CA MET A 1 -8.65 25.87 48.90
C MET A 1 -7.19 26.07 49.28
N ALA A 2 -6.95 26.54 50.49
CA ALA A 2 -5.63 26.80 51.04
C ALA A 2 -5.23 25.61 51.94
N PHE A 3 -4.03 25.06 51.74
CA PHE A 3 -3.40 24.14 52.66
C PHE A 3 -2.01 24.66 53.03
N THR A 4 -1.96 25.35 54.17
CA THR A 4 -0.76 25.56 54.97
C THR A 4 -0.62 24.38 55.92
N VAL A 5 0.51 23.67 55.90
CA VAL A 5 0.87 22.69 56.93
C VAL A 5 2.11 23.18 57.66
N SER A 6 1.84 23.61 58.89
CA SER A 6 2.59 23.49 60.14
C SER A 6 4.09 23.18 60.10
N GLY A 7 4.84 24.06 60.77
CA GLY A 7 6.23 23.83 61.13
C GLY A 7 6.43 22.79 62.22
N VAL A 8 7.68 22.35 62.34
CA VAL A 8 8.19 21.65 63.52
C VAL A 8 9.50 22.31 63.92
N ARG A 9 9.44 23.01 65.07
CA ARG A 9 10.59 23.40 65.88
C ARG A 9 11.20 22.15 66.50
N THR A 10 12.51 22.00 66.41
CA THR A 10 13.31 21.16 67.32
C THR A 10 14.48 22.05 67.75
N SER A 11 14.32 22.80 68.84
CA SER A 11 14.62 22.40 70.22
C SER A 11 16.13 22.26 70.43
N ASP A 12 16.70 23.34 70.94
CA ASP A 12 17.99 23.37 71.63
C ASP A 12 18.08 22.19 72.61
N ARG A 13 19.11 21.36 72.45
CA ARG A 13 19.54 20.41 73.47
C ARG A 13 20.85 20.91 74.06
N LEU A 14 20.73 21.56 75.22
CA LEU A 14 21.80 21.73 76.19
C LEU A 14 22.16 20.35 76.77
N THR A 15 23.45 20.02 76.82
CA THR A 15 23.96 18.85 77.55
C THR A 15 24.30 19.22 79.00
N PRO A 16 24.00 18.34 79.98
CA PRO A 16 24.12 18.63 81.40
C PRO A 16 25.44 18.09 81.97
N THR A 17 26.58 18.64 81.57
CA THR A 17 27.86 18.41 82.28
C THR A 17 28.76 19.61 82.02
N GLY A 18 29.03 20.40 83.06
CA GLY A 18 29.83 21.62 83.00
C GLY A 18 31.31 21.36 82.70
N ARG A 19 31.62 20.92 81.47
CA ARG A 19 32.96 20.92 80.90
C ARG A 19 32.93 21.76 79.63
N PHE A 20 33.80 22.76 79.57
CA PHE A 20 34.10 23.49 78.33
C PHE A 20 34.58 22.49 77.28
N ILE A 21 33.75 22.19 76.28
CA ILE A 21 34.21 21.59 75.04
C ILE A 21 34.87 22.75 74.29
N ALA A 22 36.21 22.75 74.27
CA ALA A 22 36.96 23.67 73.42
C ALA A 22 36.40 23.58 71.98
N PRO A 23 36.18 24.70 71.28
CA PRO A 23 35.73 24.65 69.90
C PRO A 23 36.75 23.84 69.11
N THR A 24 36.36 22.65 68.67
CA THR A 24 37.10 21.91 67.66
C THR A 24 37.05 22.77 66.43
N VAL A 25 38.12 23.55 66.23
CA VAL A 25 38.39 24.27 65.00
C VAL A 25 38.14 23.27 63.88
N PRO A 26 37.20 23.52 62.94
CA PRO A 26 37.07 22.64 61.80
C PRO A 26 38.43 22.72 61.11
N MET A 27 39.22 21.65 61.21
CA MET A 27 40.43 21.52 60.42
C MET A 27 39.96 21.75 59.00
N LYS A 28 40.39 22.91 58.47
CA LYS A 28 40.08 23.39 57.14
C LYS A 28 40.74 22.39 56.22
N GLY A 29 40.04 21.28 55.96
CA GLY A 29 40.49 20.24 55.06
C GLY A 29 40.84 20.96 53.77
N ARG A 30 42.13 20.93 53.40
CA ARG A 30 42.56 21.43 52.10
C ARG A 30 41.56 20.87 51.09
N ARG A 31 40.80 21.76 50.43
CA ARG A 31 39.96 21.34 49.31
C ARG A 31 40.90 20.58 48.39
N ARG A 32 40.65 19.29 48.16
CA ARG A 32 41.39 18.52 47.16
C ARG A 32 41.18 19.28 45.86
N ILE A 33 42.18 20.06 45.45
CA ILE A 33 42.18 20.71 44.15
C ILE A 33 42.32 19.54 43.18
N HIS A 34 41.19 19.13 42.60
CA HIS A 34 41.23 18.19 41.49
C HIS A 34 41.86 18.97 40.34
N ASP A 35 43.20 18.85 40.18
CA ASP A 35 43.95 19.38 39.04
C ASP A 35 43.39 18.86 37.69
N ASP A 36 42.57 17.82 37.76
CA ASP A 36 41.86 17.16 36.66
C ASP A 36 40.43 17.72 36.39
N SER A 37 39.95 18.73 37.13
CA SER A 37 38.57 19.25 36.97
C SER A 37 38.31 19.83 35.58
N LYS A 38 39.29 20.57 35.01
CA LYS A 38 39.18 21.14 33.66
C LYS A 38 39.20 20.07 32.59
N ALA A 39 40.08 19.07 32.72
CA ALA A 39 40.19 17.96 31.77
C ALA A 39 38.91 17.10 31.78
N ARG A 40 38.37 16.80 32.98
CA ARG A 40 37.10 16.09 33.13
C ARG A 40 35.91 16.84 32.52
N LYS A 41 35.83 18.16 32.69
CA LYS A 41 34.80 18.99 32.05
C LYS A 41 34.93 18.95 30.52
N ARG A 42 36.15 19.09 29.98
CA ARG A 42 36.39 18.96 28.52
C ARG A 42 35.96 17.59 27.99
N ALA A 43 36.36 16.51 28.65
CA ALA A 43 35.98 15.14 28.28
C ALA A 43 34.47 14.89 28.40
N TYR A 44 33.78 15.55 29.35
CA TYR A 44 32.32 15.51 29.45
C TYR A 44 31.65 16.20 28.26
N TYR A 45 32.03 17.44 27.95
CA TYR A 45 31.44 18.17 26.83
C TYR A 45 31.76 17.55 25.47
N GLN A 46 32.95 16.97 25.31
CA GLN A 46 33.32 16.24 24.10
C GLN A 46 32.41 15.02 23.89
N ARG A 47 32.22 14.19 24.92
CA ARG A 47 31.28 13.05 24.86
C ARG A 47 29.85 13.48 24.60
N ASN A 48 29.42 14.62 25.14
CA ASN A 48 28.07 15.13 24.89
C ASN A 48 27.92 15.65 23.45
N ALA A 49 28.94 16.33 22.92
CA ALA A 49 28.97 16.76 21.53
C ALA A 49 28.98 15.58 20.55
N GLU A 50 29.70 14.50 20.86
CA GLU A 50 29.68 13.25 20.09
C GLU A 50 28.29 12.59 20.12
N LYS A 51 27.67 12.47 21.30
CA LYS A 51 26.29 11.96 21.43
C LYS A 51 25.28 12.78 20.62
N GLU A 52 25.40 14.10 20.61
CA GLU A 52 24.52 14.96 19.81
C GLU A 52 24.77 14.79 18.30
N ARG A 53 26.03 14.62 17.88
CA ARG A 53 26.35 14.29 16.47
C ARG A 53 25.77 12.94 16.05
N GLU A 54 25.87 11.92 16.90
CA GLU A 54 25.27 10.61 16.63
C GLU A 54 23.74 10.69 16.53
N ARG A 55 23.09 11.40 17.46
CA ARG A 55 21.64 11.66 17.41
C ARG A 55 21.23 12.41 16.14
N ALA A 56 22.02 13.39 15.72
CA ALA A 56 21.77 14.12 14.47
C ALA A 56 21.89 13.21 13.24
N LYS A 57 22.94 12.38 13.18
CA LYS A 57 23.11 11.37 12.11
C LYS A 57 21.95 10.38 12.08
N ALA A 58 21.50 9.89 13.23
CA ALA A 58 20.36 8.97 13.31
C ALA A 58 19.04 9.61 12.85
N ARG A 59 18.81 10.88 13.18
CA ARG A 59 17.65 11.64 12.65
C ARG A 59 17.72 11.80 11.15
N GLN A 60 18.91 12.09 10.62
CA GLN A 60 19.13 12.24 9.18
C GLN A 60 18.94 10.91 8.44
N SER A 61 19.51 9.81 8.94
CA SER A 61 19.32 8.48 8.33
C SER A 61 17.86 8.05 8.35
N SER A 62 17.13 8.31 9.45
CA SER A 62 15.69 8.05 9.54
C SER A 62 14.88 8.87 8.52
N ARG A 63 15.19 10.16 8.34
CA ARG A 63 14.55 11.01 7.33
C ARG A 63 14.84 10.52 5.91
N ASN A 64 16.09 10.15 5.63
CA ASN A 64 16.49 9.62 4.33
C ASN A 64 15.80 8.28 4.03
N ALA A 65 15.70 7.38 5.02
CA ALA A 65 14.99 6.12 4.86
C ALA A 65 13.49 6.33 4.58
N ARG A 66 12.85 7.27 5.29
CA ARG A 66 11.45 7.63 5.01
C ARG A 66 11.27 8.24 3.62
N ARG A 67 12.21 9.08 3.20
CA ARG A 67 12.20 9.68 1.86
C ARG A 67 12.38 8.63 0.77
N ALA A 68 13.37 7.76 0.91
CA ALA A 68 13.62 6.65 -0.02
C ALA A 68 12.41 5.72 -0.12
N LYS A 69 11.75 5.40 1.01
CA LYS A 69 10.51 4.62 1.00
C LYS A 69 9.41 5.29 0.18
N ARG A 70 9.17 6.59 0.38
CA ARG A 70 8.17 7.35 -0.40
C ARG A 70 8.51 7.42 -1.88
N GLU A 71 9.80 7.60 -2.21
CA GLU A 71 10.27 7.63 -3.60
C GLU A 71 10.08 6.26 -4.27
N ALA A 72 10.36 5.16 -3.57
CA ALA A 72 10.12 3.81 -4.06
C ALA A 72 8.63 3.53 -4.29
N GLU A 73 7.76 3.93 -3.35
CA GLU A 73 6.30 3.82 -3.49
C GLU A 73 5.79 4.63 -4.69
N ALA A 74 6.27 5.87 -4.86
CA ALA A 74 5.90 6.73 -6.00
C ALA A 74 6.38 6.16 -7.34
N ALA A 75 7.59 5.60 -7.39
CA ALA A 75 8.14 4.95 -8.58
C ALA A 75 7.34 3.70 -8.95
N SER A 76 6.98 2.87 -7.96
CA SER A 76 6.12 1.70 -8.17
C SER A 76 4.75 2.13 -8.73
N ALA A 77 4.10 3.13 -8.13
CA ALA A 77 2.83 3.66 -8.62
C ALA A 77 2.92 4.28 -10.03
N ALA A 78 4.06 4.89 -10.38
CA ALA A 78 4.30 5.38 -11.74
C ALA A 78 4.45 4.23 -12.75
N ALA A 79 5.17 3.17 -12.38
CA ALA A 79 5.33 1.97 -13.21
C ALA A 79 3.98 1.28 -13.47
N SER A 80 3.17 1.06 -12.43
CA SER A 80 1.82 0.49 -12.57
C SER A 80 0.94 1.31 -13.51
N ARG A 81 0.96 2.64 -13.39
CA ARG A 81 0.19 3.52 -14.30
C ARG A 81 0.67 3.44 -15.75
N SER A 82 1.98 3.37 -15.96
CA SER A 82 2.52 3.20 -17.31
C SER A 82 2.08 1.87 -17.93
N LEU A 83 2.05 0.79 -17.15
CA LEU A 83 1.54 -0.50 -17.61
C LEU A 83 0.06 -0.40 -17.99
N LEU A 84 -0.79 0.11 -17.09
CA LEU A 84 -2.21 0.31 -17.37
C LEU A 84 -2.44 1.14 -18.64
N SER A 85 -1.67 2.21 -18.86
CA SER A 85 -1.83 3.06 -20.05
C SER A 85 -1.52 2.35 -21.37
N ARG A 86 -0.68 1.30 -21.35
CA ARG A 86 -0.38 0.49 -22.53
C ARG A 86 -1.54 -0.42 -22.89
N HIS A 87 -2.24 -0.95 -21.88
CA HIS A 87 -3.37 -1.86 -22.08
C HIS A 87 -4.69 -1.12 -22.27
N LEU A 88 -4.77 0.15 -21.83
CA LEU A 88 -5.99 0.98 -21.89
C LEU A 88 -5.77 2.28 -22.69
N PRO A 89 -5.55 2.19 -24.00
CA PRO A 89 -5.28 3.35 -24.83
C PRO A 89 -6.44 4.36 -24.89
N CYS A 90 -7.71 3.92 -24.97
CA CYS A 90 -8.85 4.84 -24.99
C CYS A 90 -8.99 5.57 -23.65
N THR A 91 -8.86 4.84 -22.55
CA THR A 91 -8.87 5.39 -21.19
C THR A 91 -7.69 6.36 -20.99
N SER A 92 -6.52 6.05 -21.55
CA SER A 92 -5.36 6.94 -21.48
C SER A 92 -5.58 8.24 -22.25
N LEU A 93 -6.35 8.25 -23.33
CA LEU A 93 -6.76 9.48 -24.02
C LEU A 93 -7.70 10.35 -23.16
N VAL A 94 -8.57 9.73 -22.36
CA VAL A 94 -9.52 10.44 -21.49
C VAL A 94 -8.85 10.97 -20.21
N LEU A 95 -8.06 10.14 -19.54
CA LEU A 95 -7.48 10.46 -18.22
C LEU A 95 -6.03 10.99 -18.29
N GLY A 96 -5.43 11.00 -19.48
CA GLY A 96 -4.03 11.30 -19.70
C GLY A 96 -3.08 10.19 -19.21
N PRO A 97 -1.76 10.39 -19.34
CA PRO A 97 -0.74 9.39 -19.02
C PRO A 97 -0.68 9.06 -17.51
N THR A 98 -1.23 9.94 -16.67
CA THR A 98 -1.27 9.73 -15.21
C THR A 98 -2.47 8.89 -14.76
N LEU A 99 -3.41 8.57 -15.66
CA LEU A 99 -4.65 7.84 -15.38
C LEU A 99 -5.38 8.34 -14.13
N ARG A 100 -5.39 9.67 -13.94
CA ARG A 100 -5.97 10.27 -12.75
C ARG A 100 -7.48 10.41 -12.95
N ILE A 101 -8.23 9.60 -12.21
CA ILE A 101 -9.69 9.63 -12.25
C ILE A 101 -10.18 10.91 -11.56
N THR A 102 -11.02 11.67 -12.27
CA THR A 102 -11.66 12.88 -11.78
C THR A 102 -13.16 12.79 -12.06
N ARG A 103 -13.99 13.44 -11.22
CA ARG A 103 -15.46 13.35 -11.34
C ARG A 103 -15.97 13.80 -12.70
N THR A 104 -15.36 14.83 -13.29
CA THR A 104 -15.75 15.38 -14.60
C THR A 104 -15.43 14.45 -15.76
N ALA A 105 -14.50 13.52 -15.59
CA ALA A 105 -14.10 12.56 -16.63
C ALA A 105 -14.97 11.29 -16.64
N LEU A 106 -15.74 11.02 -15.57
CA LEU A 106 -16.48 9.75 -15.41
C LEU A 106 -17.39 9.42 -16.60
N GLY A 107 -18.09 10.43 -17.15
CA GLY A 107 -19.00 10.22 -18.28
C GLY A 107 -18.29 9.71 -19.54
N LYS A 108 -17.07 10.19 -19.81
CA LYS A 108 -16.25 9.72 -20.92
C LYS A 108 -15.46 8.46 -20.58
N LEU A 109 -15.17 8.27 -19.30
CA LEU A 109 -14.39 7.14 -18.79
C LEU A 109 -15.11 5.82 -19.02
N PHE A 110 -16.42 5.76 -18.75
CA PHE A 110 -17.19 4.53 -18.98
C PHE A 110 -17.10 4.07 -20.44
N ALA A 111 -17.42 4.96 -21.40
CA ALA A 111 -17.33 4.64 -22.82
C ALA A 111 -15.91 4.20 -23.24
N ALA A 112 -14.87 4.88 -22.74
CA ALA A 112 -13.49 4.53 -23.03
C ALA A 112 -13.08 3.17 -22.44
N LEU A 113 -13.55 2.83 -21.23
CA LEU A 113 -13.30 1.52 -20.62
C LEU A 113 -14.05 0.40 -21.35
N THR A 114 -15.28 0.64 -21.80
CA THR A 114 -16.03 -0.32 -22.62
C THR A 114 -15.33 -0.55 -23.95
N GLU A 115 -14.81 0.50 -24.58
CA GLU A 115 -14.04 0.39 -25.82
C GLU A 115 -12.70 -0.31 -25.61
N ASP A 116 -11.99 -0.03 -24.52
CA ASP A 116 -10.76 -0.75 -24.17
C ASP A 116 -11.04 -2.22 -23.85
N LEU A 117 -12.14 -2.53 -23.17
CA LEU A 117 -12.58 -3.90 -22.94
C LEU A 117 -12.94 -4.59 -24.27
N ALA A 118 -13.63 -3.92 -25.18
CA ALA A 118 -13.95 -4.53 -26.48
C ALA A 118 -12.71 -5.02 -27.24
N ARG A 119 -11.51 -4.47 -26.97
CA ARG A 119 -10.25 -4.91 -27.59
C ARG A 119 -9.75 -6.28 -27.10
N TRP A 120 -10.24 -6.79 -25.97
CA TRP A 120 -9.92 -8.16 -25.56
C TRP A 120 -10.70 -9.19 -26.38
N ARG A 121 -11.86 -8.79 -26.94
CA ARG A 121 -12.71 -9.64 -27.77
C ARG A 121 -12.28 -9.56 -29.24
N SER A 122 -12.24 -10.71 -29.88
CA SER A 122 -12.25 -10.85 -31.34
C SER A 122 -13.62 -11.29 -31.86
N LEU A 123 -14.44 -11.88 -30.99
CA LEU A 123 -15.81 -12.36 -31.25
C LEU A 123 -16.89 -11.45 -30.62
N ASP A 124 -18.15 -11.75 -30.92
CA ASP A 124 -19.30 -10.91 -30.54
C ASP A 124 -19.62 -10.99 -29.03
N SER A 125 -19.23 -12.08 -28.35
CA SER A 125 -19.49 -12.26 -26.92
C SER A 125 -18.26 -12.71 -26.11
N ASP A 126 -18.25 -12.34 -24.82
CA ASP A 126 -17.23 -12.79 -23.86
C ASP A 126 -17.18 -14.32 -23.76
N LYS A 127 -18.34 -14.96 -23.84
CA LYS A 127 -18.49 -16.41 -23.77
C LYS A 127 -17.82 -17.08 -24.96
N GLU A 128 -18.14 -16.65 -26.19
CA GLU A 128 -17.53 -17.21 -27.40
C GLU A 128 -16.02 -17.01 -27.41
N GLU A 129 -15.52 -15.85 -26.96
CA GLU A 129 -14.08 -15.61 -26.86
C GLU A 129 -13.41 -16.60 -25.90
N LEU A 130 -14.01 -16.83 -24.73
CA LEU A 130 -13.52 -17.82 -23.77
C LEU A 130 -13.61 -19.25 -24.33
N GLU A 131 -14.65 -19.59 -25.09
CA GLU A 131 -14.80 -20.92 -25.71
C GLU A 131 -13.71 -21.12 -26.78
N ALA A 132 -13.41 -20.08 -27.55
CA ALA A 132 -12.34 -20.08 -28.54
C ALA A 132 -10.96 -20.24 -27.88
N VAL A 133 -10.69 -19.53 -26.76
CA VAL A 133 -9.47 -19.71 -25.97
C VAL A 133 -9.33 -21.15 -25.49
N VAL A 134 -10.39 -21.70 -24.89
CA VAL A 134 -10.38 -23.08 -24.39
C VAL A 134 -10.16 -24.08 -25.51
N SER A 135 -10.88 -23.95 -26.63
CA SER A 135 -10.70 -24.80 -27.81
C SER A 135 -9.26 -24.75 -28.30
N PHE A 136 -8.71 -23.55 -28.46
CA PHE A 136 -7.32 -23.36 -28.89
C PHE A 136 -6.33 -24.09 -27.97
N LEU A 137 -6.50 -23.97 -26.65
CA LEU A 137 -5.63 -24.63 -25.69
C LEU A 137 -5.74 -26.15 -25.75
N LEU A 138 -6.96 -26.69 -25.86
CA LEU A 138 -7.18 -28.13 -25.94
C LEU A 138 -6.64 -28.72 -27.25
N ASP A 139 -6.78 -28.02 -28.37
CA ASP A 139 -6.20 -28.39 -29.66
C ASP A 139 -4.66 -28.44 -29.61
N HIS A 140 -4.06 -27.65 -28.71
CA HIS A 140 -2.62 -27.59 -28.47
C HIS A 140 -2.22 -28.20 -27.12
N CYS A 141 -3.00 -29.13 -26.57
CA CYS A 141 -2.76 -29.73 -25.24
C CYS A 141 -1.39 -30.42 -25.08
N HIS A 142 -0.75 -30.80 -26.19
CA HIS A 142 0.60 -31.38 -26.21
C HIS A 142 1.73 -30.34 -26.25
N ALA A 143 1.40 -29.06 -26.47
CA ALA A 143 2.36 -27.98 -26.47
C ALA A 143 2.80 -27.62 -25.03
N PRO A 144 4.04 -27.17 -24.83
CA PRO A 144 4.49 -26.74 -23.51
C PRO A 144 3.63 -25.58 -23.01
N VAL A 145 3.31 -25.57 -21.72
CA VAL A 145 2.55 -24.50 -21.01
C VAL A 145 3.04 -23.08 -21.36
N ALA A 146 4.34 -22.92 -21.64
CA ALA A 146 4.92 -21.67 -22.10
C ALA A 146 4.26 -21.09 -23.38
N HIS A 147 3.53 -21.89 -24.15
CA HIS A 147 2.75 -21.46 -25.33
C HIS A 147 1.33 -21.02 -24.97
N ALA A 148 0.75 -21.54 -23.89
CA ALA A 148 -0.60 -21.19 -23.44
C ALA A 148 -0.65 -19.84 -22.71
N VAL A 149 0.37 -19.56 -21.88
CA VAL A 149 0.41 -18.33 -21.07
C VAL A 149 0.39 -17.05 -21.91
N PRO A 150 1.17 -16.91 -23.00
CA PRO A 150 1.15 -15.71 -23.84
C PRO A 150 -0.19 -15.45 -24.53
N VAL A 151 -0.92 -16.51 -24.88
CA VAL A 151 -2.22 -16.42 -25.56
C VAL A 151 -3.25 -15.74 -24.66
N ILE A 152 -3.20 -16.05 -23.36
CA ILE A 152 -4.16 -15.53 -22.39
C ILE A 152 -3.64 -14.26 -21.69
N SER A 153 -2.32 -14.07 -21.60
CA SER A 153 -1.73 -12.97 -20.83
C SER A 153 -2.18 -11.60 -21.32
N GLN A 154 -2.26 -11.40 -22.64
CA GLN A 154 -2.69 -10.11 -23.19
C GLN A 154 -4.13 -9.79 -22.81
N SER A 155 -5.05 -10.73 -23.01
CA SER A 155 -6.46 -10.57 -22.66
C SER A 155 -6.63 -10.36 -21.16
N ARG A 156 -5.90 -11.13 -20.35
CA ARG A 156 -5.85 -10.98 -18.89
C ARG A 156 -5.37 -9.60 -18.46
N ASP A 157 -4.31 -9.07 -19.09
CA ASP A 157 -3.78 -7.75 -18.76
C ASP A 157 -4.77 -6.63 -19.08
N ILE A 158 -5.48 -6.72 -20.21
CA ILE A 158 -6.53 -5.76 -20.59
C ILE A 158 -7.67 -5.81 -19.57
N VAL A 159 -8.25 -6.99 -19.32
CA VAL A 159 -9.39 -7.14 -18.40
C VAL A 159 -9.00 -6.74 -16.97
N SER A 160 -7.77 -7.07 -16.53
CA SER A 160 -7.21 -6.65 -15.24
C SER A 160 -7.10 -5.13 -15.14
N ALA A 161 -6.59 -4.49 -16.19
CA ALA A 161 -6.47 -3.05 -16.24
C ALA A 161 -7.85 -2.37 -16.20
N VAL A 162 -8.83 -2.86 -16.97
CA VAL A 162 -10.21 -2.35 -16.95
C VAL A 162 -10.79 -2.47 -15.54
N LYS A 163 -10.68 -3.64 -14.91
CA LYS A 163 -11.13 -3.85 -13.52
C LYS A 163 -10.53 -2.83 -12.57
N ILE A 164 -9.21 -2.64 -12.60
CA ILE A 164 -8.51 -1.73 -11.67
C ILE A 164 -9.04 -0.30 -11.81
N VAL A 165 -9.20 0.20 -13.04
CA VAL A 165 -9.67 1.56 -13.29
C VAL A 165 -11.15 1.70 -12.97
N ALA A 166 -11.97 0.72 -13.36
CA ALA A 166 -13.40 0.69 -13.08
C ALA A 166 -13.69 0.66 -11.57
N SER A 167 -13.04 -0.23 -10.81
CA SER A 167 -13.17 -0.28 -9.34
C SER A 167 -12.71 1.01 -8.67
N SER A 168 -11.64 1.63 -9.17
CA SER A 168 -11.17 2.92 -8.63
C SER A 168 -12.15 4.06 -8.93
N ALA A 169 -12.80 4.03 -10.10
CA ALA A 169 -13.82 4.98 -10.47
C ALA A 169 -15.11 4.78 -9.65
N ALA A 170 -15.54 3.54 -9.45
CA ALA A 170 -16.66 3.16 -8.60
C ALA A 170 -16.44 3.58 -7.14
N ALA A 171 -15.25 3.35 -6.58
CA ALA A 171 -14.91 3.78 -5.22
C ALA A 171 -14.95 5.31 -5.07
N LEU A 172 -14.39 6.06 -6.03
CA LEU A 172 -14.49 7.52 -6.04
C LEU A 172 -15.96 7.98 -6.12
N ALA A 173 -16.77 7.19 -6.81
CA ALA A 173 -18.19 7.43 -6.95
C ALA A 173 -18.93 7.26 -5.60
N TRP A 174 -18.71 6.15 -4.91
CA TRP A 174 -19.25 5.92 -3.57
C TRP A 174 -18.86 6.99 -2.55
N ASP A 175 -17.61 7.46 -2.59
CA ASP A 175 -17.13 8.52 -1.70
C ASP A 175 -17.76 9.89 -1.98
N ALA A 176 -18.23 10.10 -3.21
CA ALA A 176 -18.69 11.39 -3.69
C ALA A 176 -20.19 11.59 -3.53
N GLU A 177 -20.98 10.65 -4.03
CA GLU A 177 -22.45 10.75 -4.11
C GLU A 177 -23.07 9.34 -3.96
N PRO A 178 -23.14 8.79 -2.73
CA PRO A 178 -23.53 7.40 -2.50
C PRO A 178 -24.97 7.11 -2.95
N ASP A 179 -25.88 8.07 -2.78
CA ASP A 179 -27.28 7.92 -3.19
C ASP A 179 -27.42 7.74 -4.71
N ARG A 180 -26.55 8.38 -5.50
CA ARG A 180 -26.53 8.19 -6.95
C ARG A 180 -25.83 6.91 -7.36
N ALA A 181 -24.81 6.48 -6.62
CA ALA A 181 -24.15 5.20 -6.84
C ALA A 181 -25.11 4.01 -6.64
N LEU A 182 -26.08 4.14 -5.73
CA LEU A 182 -27.13 3.15 -5.48
C LEU A 182 -28.23 3.11 -6.55
N MET A 183 -28.31 4.10 -7.44
CA MET A 183 -29.33 4.10 -8.50
C MET A 183 -28.89 3.19 -9.65
N GLU A 184 -29.68 2.14 -9.89
CA GLU A 184 -29.51 1.22 -11.01
C GLU A 184 -29.58 1.97 -12.35
N GLY A 185 -28.68 1.61 -13.28
CA GLY A 185 -28.54 2.27 -14.57
C GLY A 185 -27.90 3.67 -14.50
N SER A 186 -27.50 4.14 -13.32
CA SER A 186 -26.66 5.33 -13.22
C SER A 186 -25.27 5.03 -13.78
N LEU A 187 -24.57 6.04 -14.28
CA LEU A 187 -23.16 5.92 -14.69
C LEU A 187 -22.27 5.29 -13.60
N TRP A 188 -22.65 5.46 -12.34
CA TRP A 188 -21.90 5.06 -11.16
C TRP A 188 -22.11 3.58 -10.90
N SER A 189 -23.36 3.09 -11.03
CA SER A 189 -23.66 1.65 -11.00
C SER A 189 -23.04 0.94 -12.21
N LEU A 190 -23.09 1.54 -13.40
CA LEU A 190 -22.52 0.95 -14.61
C LEU A 190 -21.00 0.74 -14.53
N LEU A 191 -20.27 1.63 -13.85
CA LEU A 191 -18.84 1.45 -13.59
C LEU A 191 -18.57 0.31 -12.59
N ASP A 192 -19.45 0.12 -11.61
CA ASP A 192 -19.37 -0.98 -10.66
C ASP A 192 -19.70 -2.33 -11.33
N GLU A 193 -20.76 -2.38 -12.12
CA GLU A 193 -21.14 -3.53 -12.95
C GLU A 193 -20.02 -3.91 -13.93
N LEU A 194 -19.33 -2.93 -14.53
CA LEU A 194 -18.18 -3.16 -15.39
C LEU A 194 -17.00 -3.76 -14.62
N ALA A 195 -16.75 -3.29 -13.40
CA ALA A 195 -15.70 -3.82 -12.53
C ALA A 195 -16.00 -5.27 -12.10
N GLU A 196 -17.24 -5.56 -11.74
CA GLU A 196 -17.71 -6.90 -11.37
C GLU A 196 -17.62 -7.86 -12.55
N SER A 197 -18.10 -7.45 -13.73
CA SER A 197 -18.04 -8.24 -14.95
C SER A 197 -16.61 -8.54 -15.37
N SER A 198 -15.72 -7.52 -15.32
CA SER A 198 -14.29 -7.72 -15.55
C SER A 198 -13.66 -8.67 -14.53
N SER A 199 -14.10 -8.62 -13.27
CA SER A 199 -13.62 -9.55 -12.24
C SER A 199 -14.06 -11.00 -12.51
N ARG A 200 -15.29 -11.22 -12.97
CA ARG A 200 -15.78 -12.56 -13.35
C ARG A 200 -14.99 -13.11 -14.54
N LEU A 201 -14.73 -12.28 -15.55
CA LEU A 201 -13.89 -12.66 -16.70
C LEU A 201 -12.47 -13.06 -16.26
N LEU A 202 -11.84 -12.29 -15.37
CA LEU A 202 -10.51 -12.66 -14.84
C LEU A 202 -10.52 -13.99 -14.10
N VAL A 203 -11.56 -14.26 -13.31
CA VAL A 203 -11.70 -15.56 -12.63
C VAL A 203 -11.79 -16.69 -13.65
N CYS A 204 -12.55 -16.51 -14.74
CA CYS A 204 -12.65 -17.52 -15.80
C CYS A 204 -11.30 -17.75 -16.49
N LEU A 205 -10.60 -16.68 -16.86
CA LEU A 205 -9.27 -16.76 -17.49
C LEU A 205 -8.24 -17.43 -16.55
N ASP A 206 -8.25 -17.06 -15.26
CA ASP A 206 -7.37 -17.66 -14.26
C ASP A 206 -7.73 -19.14 -14.02
N GLU A 207 -9.01 -19.51 -13.97
CA GLU A 207 -9.46 -20.91 -13.87
C GLU A 207 -8.96 -21.73 -15.06
N ILE A 208 -9.10 -21.22 -16.30
CA ILE A 208 -8.61 -21.88 -17.50
C ILE A 208 -7.10 -22.12 -17.42
N ILE A 209 -6.31 -21.10 -17.03
CA ILE A 209 -4.85 -21.23 -16.88
C ILE A 209 -4.51 -22.28 -15.82
N VAL A 210 -5.16 -22.23 -14.65
CA VAL A 210 -4.89 -23.13 -13.53
C VAL A 210 -5.19 -24.58 -13.92
N LEU A 211 -6.35 -24.83 -14.53
CA LEU A 211 -6.74 -26.16 -14.98
C LEU A 211 -5.79 -26.68 -16.07
N TYR A 212 -5.50 -25.85 -17.08
CA TYR A 212 -4.59 -26.24 -18.17
C TYR A 212 -3.17 -26.54 -17.66
N ASN A 213 -2.65 -25.74 -16.73
CA ASN A 213 -1.32 -25.94 -16.15
C ASN A 213 -1.24 -27.17 -15.24
N ALA A 214 -2.34 -27.52 -14.56
CA ALA A 214 -2.39 -28.71 -13.72
C ALA A 214 -2.45 -29.97 -14.57
N ASP A 215 -3.43 -30.05 -15.47
CA ASP A 215 -3.62 -31.12 -16.44
C ASP A 215 -4.67 -30.69 -17.49
N PRO A 216 -4.33 -30.64 -18.80
CA PRO A 216 -5.29 -30.32 -19.85
C PRO A 216 -6.56 -31.18 -19.84
N SER A 217 -6.50 -32.42 -19.34
CA SER A 217 -7.67 -33.30 -19.23
C SER A 217 -8.72 -32.74 -18.25
N GLN A 218 -8.30 -32.02 -17.19
CA GLN A 218 -9.23 -31.40 -16.24
C GLN A 218 -10.01 -30.26 -16.87
N LEU A 219 -9.34 -29.45 -17.71
CA LEU A 219 -10.02 -28.43 -18.49
C LEU A 219 -11.06 -29.08 -19.41
N GLN A 220 -10.68 -30.16 -20.11
CA GLN A 220 -11.59 -30.90 -20.98
C GLN A 220 -12.82 -31.45 -20.22
N CYS A 221 -12.63 -32.04 -19.04
CA CYS A 221 -13.73 -32.52 -18.19
C CYS A 221 -14.66 -31.38 -17.77
N ARG A 222 -14.11 -30.25 -17.30
CA ARG A 222 -14.90 -29.08 -16.88
C ARG A 222 -15.71 -28.45 -18.02
N VAL A 223 -15.15 -28.45 -19.23
CA VAL A 223 -15.87 -28.02 -20.45
C VAL A 223 -17.02 -28.98 -20.75
N ALA A 224 -16.76 -30.29 -20.75
CA ALA A 224 -17.78 -31.30 -21.04
C ALA A 224 -18.94 -31.26 -20.04
N GLU A 225 -18.66 -30.97 -18.77
CA GLU A 225 -19.67 -30.82 -17.72
C GLU A 225 -20.35 -29.45 -17.70
N GLN A 226 -19.90 -28.49 -18.52
CA GLN A 226 -20.35 -27.10 -18.51
C GLN A 226 -20.21 -26.43 -17.13
N THR A 227 -19.18 -26.82 -16.35
CA THR A 227 -18.95 -26.36 -14.98
C THR A 227 -17.86 -25.29 -14.88
N LEU A 228 -17.29 -24.83 -15.99
CA LEU A 228 -16.39 -23.67 -16.01
C LEU A 228 -17.16 -22.40 -15.63
N GLY A 229 -16.50 -21.50 -14.90
CA GLY A 229 -17.10 -20.22 -14.49
C GLY A 229 -17.72 -19.43 -15.65
N MET A 230 -17.19 -19.56 -16.86
CA MET A 230 -17.69 -18.87 -18.04
C MET A 230 -19.13 -19.24 -18.45
N PHE A 231 -19.61 -20.44 -18.10
CA PHE A 231 -21.00 -20.85 -18.35
C PHE A 231 -22.00 -20.24 -17.36
N THR A 232 -21.49 -19.54 -16.34
CA THR A 232 -22.29 -18.77 -15.38
C THR A 232 -22.27 -17.27 -15.69
N LEU A 233 -21.58 -16.85 -16.75
CA LEU A 233 -21.70 -15.50 -17.32
C LEU A 233 -23.03 -15.42 -18.09
N PHE A 234 -23.83 -14.39 -17.81
CA PHE A 234 -25.16 -14.16 -18.40
C PHE A 234 -25.07 -13.69 -19.86
#